data_AF-A0A1G0R9S8-F1
#
_entry.id   AF-A0A1G0R9S8-F1
#
_cell.length_a   1.000
_cell.length_b   1.000
_cell.length_c   1.000
_cell.angle_alpha   90.00
_cell.angle_beta   90.00
_cell.angle_gamma   90.00
#
_symmetry.space_group_name_H-M   'P 1'
#
loop_
_entity.id
_entity.type
_entity.pdbx_description
1 polymer ?
#
loop_
_entity_poly.entity_id
_entity_poly.type
_entity_poly.pdbx_seq_one_letter_code
_entity_poly.pdbx_strand_id
1 'polypeptide(L)'
;MGQQQLLLVVLGIIIVGLAIIVGINLFTAQSIEAKRDNVINECVNIAALAQQHYRRPVALGGGGRSFTGWRIPNELVRTANGTYVCTVFQDSVVITGTGNEVVTGNDSVEVRMSVDANSYRTVVIH
;
A
#
# COMPACT_ATOMS: atom_id res chain seq x y z
N MET A 1 4.49 55.58 13.57
CA MET A 1 4.69 54.75 12.36
C MET A 1 5.49 53.47 12.65
N GLY A 2 6.59 53.50 13.41
CA GLY A 2 7.37 52.28 13.74
C GLY A 2 6.60 51.18 14.50
N GLN A 3 5.68 51.53 15.41
CA GLN A 3 4.92 50.54 16.18
C GLN A 3 3.88 49.76 15.33
N GLN A 4 3.22 50.41 14.38
CA GLN A 4 2.28 49.74 13.46
C GLN A 4 2.98 48.86 12.43
N GLN A 5 4.14 49.30 11.93
CA GLN A 5 4.97 48.50 11.02
C GLN A 5 5.52 47.25 11.73
N LEU A 6 5.98 47.39 12.98
CA LEU A 6 6.42 46.23 13.78
C LEU A 6 5.29 45.22 13.99
N LEU A 7 4.06 45.68 14.26
CA LEU A 7 2.90 44.78 14.43
C LEU A 7 2.55 44.02 13.14
N LEU A 8 2.62 44.68 11.98
CA LEU A 8 2.34 44.03 10.70
C LEU A 8 3.39 42.96 10.33
N VAL A 9 4.66 43.21 10.64
CA VAL A 9 5.73 42.22 10.44
C VAL A 9 5.51 40.99 11.33
N VAL A 10 5.19 41.21 12.61
CA VAL A 10 4.91 40.12 13.55
C VAL A 10 3.71 39.29 13.10
N LEU A 11 2.64 39.93 12.65
CA LEU A 11 1.46 39.22 12.13
C LEU A 11 1.80 38.37 10.90
N GLY A 12 2.62 38.90 9.98
CA GLY A 12 3.08 38.16 8.80
C GLY A 12 3.88 36.90 9.15
N ILE A 13 4.78 36.99 10.13
CA ILE A 13 5.61 35.86 10.55
C ILE A 13 4.76 34.76 11.22
N ILE A 14 3.75 35.13 12.00
CA ILE A 14 2.83 34.15 12.61
C ILE A 14 2.10 33.34 11.54
N ILE A 15 1.61 34.01 10.49
CA ILE A 15 0.89 33.34 9.39
C ILE A 15 1.83 32.40 8.63
N VAL A 16 3.04 32.85 8.29
CA VAL A 16 4.04 32.02 7.60
C VAL A 16 4.43 30.80 8.45
N GLY A 17 4.63 31.00 9.76
CA GLY A 17 4.96 29.91 10.69
C GLY A 17 3.90 28.80 10.72
N LEU A 18 2.61 29.18 10.77
CA LEU A 18 1.51 28.21 10.73
C LEU A 18 1.43 27.49 9.36
N ALA A 19 1.61 28.23 8.26
CA ALA A 19 1.57 27.66 6.92
C ALA A 19 2.63 26.57 6.70
N ILE A 20 3.84 26.75 7.25
CA ILE A 20 4.92 25.75 7.15
C ILE A 20 4.53 24.46 7.87
N ILE A 21 4.01 24.55 9.10
CA ILE A 21 3.63 23.36 9.89
C ILE A 21 2.52 22.59 9.19
N VAL A 22 1.48 23.28 8.71
CA VAL A 22 0.39 22.64 7.97
C VAL A 22 0.91 22.02 6.67
N GLY A 23 1.78 22.72 5.93
CA GLY A 23 2.37 22.22 4.70
C GLY A 23 3.18 20.93 4.90
N ILE A 24 4.00 20.86 5.97
CA ILE A 24 4.77 19.66 6.31
C ILE A 24 3.83 18.51 6.63
N ASN A 25 2.80 18.73 7.47
CA ASN A 25 1.85 17.68 7.83
C ASN A 25 1.10 17.13 6.61
N LEU A 26 0.68 18.00 5.68
CA LEU A 26 0.03 17.58 4.43
C LEU A 26 0.98 16.78 3.53
N PHE A 27 2.23 17.22 3.40
CA PHE A 27 3.23 16.53 2.59
C PHE A 27 3.53 15.12 3.12
N THR A 28 3.65 14.98 4.45
CA THR A 28 3.82 13.67 5.09
C THR A 28 2.60 12.78 4.88
N ALA A 29 1.38 13.32 5.07
CA ALA A 29 0.15 12.56 4.84
C ALA A 29 0.01 12.07 3.38
N GLN A 30 0.34 12.91 2.40
CA GLN A 30 0.33 12.53 0.98
C GLN A 30 1.38 11.45 0.66
N SER A 31 2.57 11.54 1.26
CA SER A 31 3.62 10.54 1.06
C SER A 31 3.19 9.17 1.59
N ILE A 32 2.52 9.14 2.74
CA ILE A 32 1.94 7.93 3.34
C ILE A 32 0.86 7.33 2.43
N GLU A 33 -0.06 8.16 1.94
CA GLU A 33 -1.16 7.72 1.07
C GLU A 33 -0.63 7.14 -0.25
N ALA A 34 0.34 7.82 -0.89
CA ALA A 34 0.97 7.32 -2.10
C ALA A 34 1.65 5.96 -1.89
N LYS A 35 2.28 5.74 -0.72
CA LYS A 35 2.89 4.45 -0.37
C LYS A 35 1.83 3.36 -0.18
N ARG A 36 0.72 3.70 0.48
CA ARG A 36 -0.42 2.79 0.63
C ARG A 36 -0.97 2.38 -0.73
N ASP A 37 -1.15 3.32 -1.65
CA ASP A 37 -1.61 3.02 -3.00
C ASP A 37 -0.63 2.14 -3.76
N ASN A 38 0.68 2.37 -3.63
CA ASN A 38 1.70 1.50 -4.23
C ASN A 38 1.61 0.06 -3.71
N VAL A 39 1.48 -0.12 -2.39
CA VAL A 39 1.34 -1.47 -1.78
C VAL A 39 0.06 -2.15 -2.24
N ILE A 40 -1.05 -1.42 -2.34
CA ILE A 40 -2.32 -1.92 -2.87
C ILE A 40 -2.16 -2.35 -4.33
N ASN A 41 -1.55 -1.51 -5.18
CA ASN A 41 -1.34 -1.79 -6.60
C ASN A 41 -0.49 -3.04 -6.81
N GLU A 42 0.57 -3.23 -6.03
CA GLU A 42 1.38 -4.45 -6.08
C GLU A 42 0.58 -5.68 -5.62
N CYS A 43 -0.25 -5.57 -4.57
CA CYS A 43 -1.15 -6.65 -4.18
C CYS A 43 -2.15 -6.99 -5.30
N VAL A 44 -2.70 -6.00 -6.00
CA VAL A 44 -3.62 -6.21 -7.13
C VAL A 44 -2.92 -6.94 -8.28
N ASN A 45 -1.67 -6.57 -8.58
CA ASN A 45 -0.87 -7.25 -9.60
C ASN A 45 -0.65 -8.73 -9.21
N ILE A 46 -0.22 -8.98 -7.98
CA ILE A 46 -0.02 -10.34 -7.45
C ILE A 46 -1.34 -11.14 -7.47
N ALA A 47 -2.47 -10.51 -7.14
CA ALA A 47 -3.80 -11.12 -7.20
C ALA A 47 -4.18 -11.52 -8.64
N ALA A 48 -3.89 -10.68 -9.63
CA ALA A 48 -4.13 -11.00 -11.03
C ALA A 48 -3.32 -12.24 -11.47
N LEU A 49 -2.07 -12.37 -11.02
CA LEU A 49 -1.25 -13.55 -11.27
C LEU A 49 -1.82 -14.82 -10.61
N ALA A 50 -2.35 -14.70 -9.39
CA ALA A 50 -3.05 -15.79 -8.72
C ALA A 50 -4.29 -16.25 -9.51
N GLN A 51 -5.12 -15.31 -9.95
CA GLN A 51 -6.31 -15.61 -10.76
C GLN A 51 -5.95 -16.20 -12.13
N GLN A 52 -4.86 -15.73 -12.74
CA GLN A 52 -4.35 -16.29 -13.98
C GLN A 52 -3.93 -17.76 -13.78
N HIS A 53 -3.26 -18.08 -12.67
CA HIS A 53 -2.90 -19.46 -12.34
C HIS A 53 -4.15 -20.33 -12.16
N TYR A 54 -5.14 -19.85 -11.41
CA TYR A 54 -6.42 -20.56 -11.21
C TYR A 54 -7.11 -20.90 -12.54
N ARG A 55 -7.13 -19.97 -13.49
CA ARG A 55 -7.80 -20.14 -14.80
C ARG A 55 -7.00 -21.00 -15.78
N ARG A 56 -5.68 -21.08 -15.63
CA ARG A 56 -4.82 -21.85 -16.53
C ARG A 56 -4.98 -23.36 -16.27
N PRO A 57 -5.14 -24.20 -17.31
CA PRO A 57 -5.23 -25.64 -17.15
C PRO A 57 -3.95 -26.25 -16.54
N VAL A 58 -4.11 -27.35 -15.80
CA VAL A 58 -2.99 -28.08 -15.18
C VAL A 58 -1.97 -28.56 -16.22
N ALA A 59 -2.44 -28.98 -17.41
CA ALA A 59 -1.58 -29.40 -18.51
C ALA A 59 -0.60 -28.33 -19.01
N LEU A 60 -0.87 -27.04 -18.71
CA LEU A 60 0.00 -25.93 -19.05
C LEU A 60 0.75 -25.38 -17.82
N GLY A 61 0.73 -26.05 -16.67
CA GLY A 61 1.35 -25.58 -15.43
C GLY A 61 0.50 -24.56 -14.64
N GLY A 62 -0.83 -24.55 -14.87
CA GLY A 62 -1.78 -23.79 -14.06
C GLY A 62 -2.40 -24.61 -12.93
N GLY A 63 -3.35 -24.01 -12.22
CA GLY A 63 -4.03 -24.60 -11.07
C GLY A 63 -5.34 -25.32 -11.41
N GLY A 64 -5.85 -25.20 -12.64
CA GLY A 64 -7.01 -25.97 -13.11
C GLY A 64 -8.27 -25.79 -12.27
N ARG A 65 -8.61 -24.55 -11.92
CA ARG A 65 -9.65 -24.16 -10.94
C ARG A 65 -9.31 -24.45 -9.48
N SER A 66 -8.03 -24.49 -9.15
CA SER A 66 -7.55 -24.40 -7.77
C SER A 66 -6.43 -23.39 -7.68
N PHE A 67 -6.29 -22.75 -6.52
CA PHE A 67 -5.12 -21.95 -6.19
C PHE A 67 -3.98 -22.78 -5.59
N THR A 68 -4.23 -24.07 -5.31
CA THR A 68 -3.25 -24.99 -4.73
C THR A 68 -1.96 -25.01 -5.57
N GLY A 69 -0.82 -24.84 -4.90
CA GLY A 69 0.49 -24.83 -5.55
C GLY A 69 0.90 -23.48 -6.13
N TRP A 70 0.01 -22.48 -6.16
CA TRP A 70 0.38 -21.13 -6.53
C TRP A 70 1.34 -20.52 -5.49
N ARG A 71 2.30 -19.72 -5.96
CA ARG A 71 3.24 -18.97 -5.12
C ARG A 71 3.48 -17.61 -5.74
N ILE A 72 3.75 -16.62 -4.90
CA ILE A 72 4.20 -15.30 -5.37
C ILE A 72 5.57 -15.49 -6.08
N PRO A 73 5.76 -14.95 -7.30
CA PRO A 73 7.07 -14.92 -7.95
C PRO A 73 8.12 -14.28 -7.04
N ASN A 74 9.34 -14.82 -7.00
CA ASN A 74 10.37 -14.38 -6.06
C ASN A 74 10.70 -12.88 -6.16
N GLU A 75 10.58 -12.31 -7.36
CA GLU A 75 10.77 -10.88 -7.64
C GLU A 75 9.72 -9.97 -6.98
N LEU A 76 8.53 -10.52 -6.70
CA LEU A 76 7.41 -9.79 -6.09
C LEU A 76 7.26 -10.08 -4.59
N VAL A 77 8.04 -11.02 -4.04
CA VAL A 77 8.05 -11.29 -2.59
C VAL A 77 8.65 -10.11 -1.82
N ARG A 78 9.65 -9.45 -2.39
CA ARG A 78 10.26 -8.23 -1.84
C ARG A 78 10.50 -7.24 -2.95
N THR A 79 9.85 -6.09 -2.84
CA THR A 79 9.97 -4.98 -3.80
C THR A 79 10.58 -3.76 -3.11
N ALA A 80 10.75 -2.69 -3.86
CA ALA A 80 11.14 -1.40 -3.29
C ALA A 80 10.03 -0.77 -2.42
N ASN A 81 8.80 -1.28 -2.49
CA ASN A 81 7.64 -0.74 -1.77
C ASN A 81 7.29 -1.57 -0.52
N GLY A 82 7.61 -2.87 -0.51
CA GLY A 82 7.26 -3.71 0.64
C GLY A 82 7.67 -5.17 0.52
N THR A 83 7.22 -5.96 1.50
CA THR A 83 7.30 -7.42 1.51
C THR A 83 5.92 -8.02 1.39
N TYR A 84 5.78 -9.05 0.57
CA TYR A 84 4.51 -9.70 0.26
C TYR A 84 4.55 -11.17 0.63
N VAL A 85 3.54 -11.61 1.37
CA VAL A 85 3.36 -13.00 1.76
C VAL A 85 1.98 -13.48 1.31
N CYS A 86 1.86 -14.75 0.94
CA CYS A 86 0.58 -15.35 0.58
C CYS A 86 0.28 -16.56 1.46
N THR A 87 -0.98 -16.69 1.84
CA THR A 87 -1.56 -17.93 2.36
C THR A 87 -2.52 -18.47 1.33
N VAL A 88 -2.25 -19.67 0.82
CA VAL A 88 -3.00 -20.28 -0.27
C VAL A 88 -3.98 -21.30 0.31
N PHE A 89 -5.24 -21.18 -0.10
CA PHE A 89 -6.29 -22.16 0.13
C PHE A 89 -6.68 -22.81 -1.20
N GLN A 90 -7.61 -23.76 -1.16
CA GLN A 90 -8.07 -24.43 -2.38
C GLN A 90 -8.81 -23.45 -3.32
N ASP A 91 -9.68 -22.62 -2.74
CA ASP A 91 -10.64 -21.78 -3.44
C ASP A 91 -10.30 -20.28 -3.37
N SER A 92 -9.32 -19.90 -2.54
CA SER A 92 -8.89 -18.52 -2.35
C SER A 92 -7.41 -18.38 -2.00
N VAL A 93 -6.88 -17.17 -2.12
CA VAL A 93 -5.53 -16.79 -1.67
C VAL A 93 -5.61 -15.51 -0.88
N VAL A 94 -5.02 -15.50 0.31
CA VAL A 94 -4.87 -14.30 1.13
C VAL A 94 -3.46 -13.77 0.95
N ILE A 95 -3.33 -12.63 0.28
CA ILE A 95 -2.08 -11.89 0.09
C ILE A 95 -2.00 -10.84 1.20
N THR A 96 -0.87 -10.73 1.88
CA THR A 96 -0.58 -9.66 2.84
C THR A 96 0.67 -8.94 2.38
N GLY A 97 0.54 -7.65 2.07
CA GLY A 97 1.64 -6.76 1.74
C GLY A 97 1.92 -5.84 2.93
N THR A 98 3.18 -5.77 3.33
CA THR A 98 3.67 -4.87 4.38
C THR A 98 4.64 -3.88 3.75
N GLY A 99 4.32 -2.59 3.83
CA GLY A 99 5.18 -1.50 3.38
C GLY A 99 6.52 -1.51 4.11
N ASN A 100 7.58 -1.07 3.44
CA ASN A 100 8.92 -1.04 4.03
C ASN A 100 9.20 0.19 4.91
N GLU A 101 8.39 1.24 4.78
CA GLU A 101 8.52 2.48 5.53
C GLU A 101 7.55 2.51 6.71
N VAL A 102 8.00 3.09 7.82
CA VAL A 102 7.18 3.31 9.01
C VAL A 102 6.42 4.62 8.82
N VAL A 103 5.11 4.55 8.97
CA VAL A 103 4.16 5.61 8.60
C VAL A 103 3.65 6.37 9.81
N THR A 104 3.45 5.70 10.95
CA THR A 104 3.11 6.36 12.21
C THR A 104 3.70 5.58 13.38
N GLY A 105 4.54 6.23 14.19
CA GLY A 105 5.20 5.57 15.32
C GLY A 105 6.14 4.47 14.86
N ASN A 106 5.73 3.20 15.06
CA ASN A 106 6.44 1.99 14.66
C ASN A 106 5.68 1.15 13.60
N ASP A 107 4.52 1.61 13.15
CA ASP A 107 3.65 0.85 12.25
C ASP A 107 3.89 1.21 10.79
N SER A 108 4.07 0.18 9.98
CA SER A 108 4.11 0.26 8.52
C SER A 108 2.73 0.00 7.93
N VAL A 109 2.50 0.48 6.71
CA VAL A 109 1.23 0.22 6.01
C VAL A 109 1.09 -1.29 5.76
N GLU A 110 0.00 -1.87 6.23
CA GLU A 110 -0.32 -3.29 6.02
C GLU A 110 -1.62 -3.41 5.23
N VAL A 111 -1.55 -4.11 4.10
CA VAL A 111 -2.67 -4.36 3.21
C VAL A 111 -2.88 -5.85 3.09
N ARG A 112 -4.09 -6.31 3.37
CA ARG A 112 -4.51 -7.70 3.16
C ARG A 112 -5.52 -7.78 2.03
N MET A 113 -5.26 -8.65 1.07
CA MET A 113 -6.12 -8.89 -0.07
C MET A 113 -6.53 -10.35 -0.11
N SER A 114 -7.83 -10.63 -0.03
CA SER A 114 -8.39 -11.95 -0.28
C SER A 114 -8.75 -12.07 -1.75
N VAL A 115 -8.23 -13.07 -2.43
CA VAL A 115 -8.41 -13.29 -3.86
C VAL A 115 -9.17 -14.59 -4.06
N ASP A 116 -10.31 -14.49 -4.75
CA ASP A 116 -11.11 -15.62 -5.21
C ASP A 116 -10.99 -15.75 -6.74
N ALA A 117 -11.65 -16.76 -7.31
CA ALA A 117 -11.60 -17.07 -8.73
C ALA A 117 -11.93 -15.89 -9.68
N ASN A 118 -12.84 -15.00 -9.25
CA ASN A 118 -13.33 -13.88 -10.07
C ASN A 118 -13.37 -12.53 -9.34
N SER A 119 -13.06 -12.50 -8.05
CA SER A 119 -13.11 -11.30 -7.21
C SER A 119 -11.86 -11.21 -6.36
N TYR A 120 -11.53 -10.01 -5.93
CA TYR A 120 -10.62 -9.81 -4.82
C TYR A 120 -11.20 -8.74 -3.89
N ARG A 121 -10.90 -8.87 -2.61
CA ARG A 121 -11.32 -7.92 -1.57
C ARG A 121 -10.10 -7.42 -0.85
N THR A 122 -9.90 -6.11 -0.87
CA THR A 122 -8.81 -5.43 -0.18
C THR A 122 -9.28 -4.94 1.19
N VAL A 123 -8.45 -5.15 2.22
CA VAL A 123 -8.60 -4.61 3.57
C VAL A 123 -7.28 -3.95 3.93
N VAL A 124 -7.31 -2.65 4.18
CA VAL A 124 -6.17 -1.94 4.76
C VAL A 124 -6.27 -2.10 6.28
N ILE A 125 -5.21 -2.60 6.90
CA ILE A 125 -5.18 -2.92 8.33
C ILE A 125 -4.60 -1.74 9.12
N HIS A 126 -3.51 -1.13 8.60
CA HIS A 126 -2.86 0.05 9.16
C HIS A 126 -2.43 1.02 8.04
#